data_AF-A0A423GX93-F1
#
_entry.id   AF-A0A423GX93-F1
#
_cell.length_a   1.000
_cell.length_b   1.000
_cell.length_c   1.000
_cell.angle_alpha   90.00
_cell.angle_beta   90.00
_cell.angle_gamma   90.00
#
_symmetry.space_group_name_H-M   'P 1'
#
loop_
_entity.id
_entity.type
_entity.pdbx_description
1 polymer ?
#
loop_
_entity_poly.entity_id
_entity_poly.type
_entity_poly.pdbx_seq_one_letter_code
_entity_poly.pdbx_strand_id
1 'polypeptide(L)'
;MIIYGVALLAICTLAGVFVGDLLGVLLGVKSNVGGVGIAMILLILAKLWMHKRGGMTKDCELGVGFWGAMYIPVVVAMAAQQNVVAALHGGPVAVLAAIGSVVICGCTIALISRTHKGEQLPDEPVDSVSITAPAGGR
;
A
#
# COMPACT_ATOMS: atom_id res chain seq x y z
N MET A 1 23.07 -0.03 -7.23
CA MET A 1 23.05 -0.13 -5.75
C MET A 1 21.63 -0.06 -5.22
N ILE A 2 21.29 -0.95 -4.28
CA ILE A 2 19.95 -1.09 -3.67
C ILE A 2 19.42 0.24 -3.07
N ILE A 3 20.33 1.07 -2.59
CA ILE A 3 20.05 2.39 -1.99
C ILE A 3 19.28 3.32 -2.94
N TYR A 4 19.49 3.21 -4.27
CA TYR A 4 18.77 4.05 -5.23
C TYR A 4 17.26 3.75 -5.26
N GLY A 5 16.88 2.48 -5.11
CA GLY A 5 15.46 2.10 -5.05
C GLY A 5 14.78 2.61 -3.78
N VAL A 6 15.47 2.49 -2.64
CA VAL A 6 14.99 3.02 -1.36
C VAL A 6 14.92 4.54 -1.37
N ALA A 7 15.91 5.22 -1.97
CA ALA A 7 15.91 6.68 -2.11
C ALA A 7 14.75 7.15 -2.99
N LEU A 8 14.48 6.47 -4.10
CA LEU A 8 13.33 6.77 -4.96
C LEU A 8 12.02 6.63 -4.19
N LEU A 9 11.84 5.52 -3.47
CA LEU A 9 10.67 5.29 -2.64
C LEU A 9 10.49 6.39 -1.59
N ALA A 10 11.56 6.74 -0.86
CA ALA A 10 11.53 7.78 0.16
C ALA A 10 11.17 9.16 -0.41
N ILE A 11 11.73 9.54 -1.57
CA ILE A 11 11.42 10.80 -2.26
C ILE A 11 9.95 10.83 -2.68
N CYS A 12 9.45 9.74 -3.29
CA CYS A 12 8.04 9.64 -3.69
C CYS A 12 7.10 9.72 -2.48
N THR A 13 7.44 9.05 -1.38
CA THR A 13 6.66 9.11 -0.12
C THR A 13 6.66 10.51 0.47
N LEU A 14 7.82 11.15 0.59
CA LEU A 14 7.93 12.52 1.13
C LEU A 14 7.14 13.52 0.29
N ALA A 15 7.29 13.46 -1.04
CA ALA A 15 6.55 14.31 -1.96
C ALA A 15 5.04 14.07 -1.87
N GLY A 16 4.61 12.80 -1.83
CA GLY A 16 3.18 12.45 -1.72
C GLY A 16 2.56 12.93 -0.41
N VAL A 17 3.24 12.76 0.73
CA VAL A 17 2.77 13.25 2.03
C VAL A 17 2.67 14.78 2.02
N PHE A 18 3.70 15.47 1.53
CA PHE A 18 3.70 16.93 1.41
C PHE A 18 2.52 17.45 0.58
N VAL A 19 2.25 16.83 -0.58
CA VAL A 19 1.10 17.19 -1.42
C VAL A 19 -0.22 16.86 -0.72
N GLY A 20 -0.31 15.71 -0.03
CA GLY A 20 -1.50 15.32 0.73
C GLY A 20 -1.82 16.28 1.88
N ASP A 21 -0.81 16.83 2.54
CA ASP A 21 -0.98 17.86 3.59
C ASP A 21 -1.43 19.19 2.98
N LEU A 22 -0.82 19.59 1.86
CA LEU A 22 -1.23 20.81 1.15
C LEU A 22 -2.69 20.73 0.68
N LEU A 23 -3.10 19.57 0.15
CA LEU A 23 -4.50 19.32 -0.21
C LEU A 23 -5.40 19.32 1.02
N GLY A 24 -4.94 18.81 2.16
CA GLY A 24 -5.68 18.87 3.42
C GLY A 24 -5.97 20.31 3.86
N VAL A 25 -4.96 21.17 3.82
CA VAL A 25 -5.10 22.61 4.11
C VAL A 25 -6.06 23.27 3.12
N LEU A 26 -5.93 22.97 1.82
CA LEU A 26 -6.78 23.56 0.78
C LEU A 26 -8.25 23.16 0.91
N LEU A 27 -8.51 21.91 1.34
CA LEU A 27 -9.85 21.38 1.60
C LEU A 27 -10.39 21.74 2.99
N GLY A 28 -9.59 22.44 3.82
CA GLY A 28 -9.97 22.84 5.17
C GLY A 28 -10.05 21.68 6.18
N VAL A 29 -9.42 20.54 5.87
CA VAL A 29 -9.38 19.37 6.77
C VAL A 29 -8.05 19.31 7.52
N LYS A 30 -8.10 19.00 8.82
CA LYS A 30 -6.90 18.91 9.70
C LYS A 30 -6.11 17.61 9.54
N SER A 31 -6.22 16.94 8.39
CA SER A 31 -5.63 15.62 8.16
C SER A 31 -5.05 15.51 6.75
N ASN A 32 -4.05 14.65 6.59
CA ASN A 32 -3.45 14.34 5.31
C ASN A 32 -4.47 13.68 4.38
N VAL A 33 -4.68 14.25 3.19
CA VAL A 33 -5.64 13.75 2.22
C VAL A 33 -4.93 12.81 1.26
N GLY A 34 -4.78 11.55 1.68
CA GLY A 34 -4.37 10.46 0.79
C GLY A 34 -2.94 10.53 0.26
N GLY A 35 -2.02 11.18 0.97
CA GLY A 35 -0.62 11.37 0.56
C GLY A 35 0.13 10.07 0.25
N VAL A 36 -0.23 8.95 0.88
CA VAL A 36 0.28 7.61 0.54
C VAL A 36 -0.15 7.17 -0.86
N GLY A 37 -1.41 7.40 -1.24
CA GLY A 37 -1.91 7.08 -2.59
C GLY A 37 -1.25 7.96 -3.66
N ILE A 38 -1.04 9.24 -3.34
CA ILE A 38 -0.31 10.17 -4.21
C ILE A 38 1.14 9.70 -4.40
N ALA A 39 1.80 9.27 -3.32
CA ALA A 39 3.13 8.69 -3.38
C ALA A 39 3.19 7.43 -4.27
N MET A 40 2.19 6.55 -4.19
CA MET A 40 2.13 5.36 -5.04
C MET A 40 2.03 5.73 -6.53
N ILE A 41 1.19 6.70 -6.88
CA ILE A 41 1.06 7.17 -8.27
C ILE A 41 2.40 7.78 -8.74
N LEU A 42 3.03 8.62 -7.93
CA LEU A 42 4.33 9.21 -8.24
C LEU A 42 5.41 8.14 -8.47
N LEU A 43 5.42 7.10 -7.62
CA LEU A 43 6.36 5.99 -7.74
C LEU A 43 6.13 5.18 -9.02
N ILE A 44 4.88 4.90 -9.39
CA ILE A 44 4.53 4.22 -10.64
C ILE A 44 5.00 5.05 -11.85
N LEU A 45 4.72 6.36 -11.85
CA LEU A 45 5.15 7.26 -12.92
C LEU A 45 6.68 7.34 -13.03
N ALA A 46 7.37 7.43 -11.90
CA ALA A 46 8.83 7.43 -11.85
C ALA A 46 9.42 6.11 -12.36
N LYS A 47 8.86 4.96 -11.96
CA LYS A 47 9.26 3.63 -12.45
C LYS A 47 9.08 3.55 -13.97
N LEU A 48 7.90 3.92 -14.48
CA LEU A 48 7.61 3.90 -15.92
C LEU A 48 8.55 4.81 -16.72
N TRP A 49 8.84 6.00 -16.22
CA TRP A 49 9.75 6.94 -16.87
C TRP A 49 11.19 6.43 -16.90
N MET A 50 11.66 5.88 -15.78
CA MET A 50 13.01 5.34 -15.66
C MET A 50 13.17 4.07 -16.51
N HIS A 51 12.14 3.24 -16.61
CA HIS A 51 12.10 2.06 -17.47
C HIS A 51 12.20 2.45 -18.96
N LYS A 52 11.42 3.46 -19.39
CA LYS A 52 11.47 3.96 -20.78
C LYS A 52 12.82 4.55 -21.19
N ARG A 53 13.58 5.11 -20.25
CA ARG A 53 14.93 5.66 -20.47
C ARG A 53 16.08 4.66 -20.25
N GLY A 54 15.77 3.40 -19.92
CA GLY A 54 16.80 2.39 -19.62
C GLY A 54 17.55 2.61 -18.30
N GLY A 55 17.05 3.49 -17.43
CA GLY A 55 17.66 3.79 -16.13
C GLY A 55 17.30 2.79 -15.02
N MET A 56 16.41 1.82 -15.30
CA MET A 56 16.06 0.76 -14.34
C MET A 56 17.15 -0.30 -14.25
N THR A 57 18.07 -0.07 -13.32
CA THR A 57 19.04 -1.09 -12.89
C THR A 57 18.34 -2.11 -11.99
N LYS A 58 18.68 -3.40 -12.11
CA LYS A 58 18.13 -4.50 -11.27
C LYS A 58 18.21 -4.19 -9.77
N ASP A 59 19.30 -3.55 -9.31
CA ASP A 59 19.45 -3.16 -7.91
C ASP A 59 18.38 -2.17 -7.43
N CYS A 60 17.90 -1.29 -8.31
CA CYS A 60 16.86 -0.31 -7.97
C CYS A 60 15.51 -1.00 -7.74
N GLU A 61 15.19 -2.01 -8.56
CA GLU A 61 14.01 -2.87 -8.35
C GLU A 61 14.11 -3.65 -7.05
N LEU A 62 15.28 -4.22 -6.75
CA LEU A 62 15.51 -4.94 -5.50
C LEU A 62 15.32 -4.03 -4.28
N GLY A 63 15.71 -2.75 -4.35
CA GLY A 63 15.49 -1.79 -3.27
C GLY A 63 14.02 -1.46 -3.00
N VAL A 64 13.21 -1.32 -4.05
CA VAL A 64 11.76 -1.12 -3.91
C VAL A 64 11.07 -2.42 -3.47
N GLY A 65 11.47 -3.56 -4.06
CA GLY A 65 10.96 -4.89 -3.71
C GLY A 65 11.26 -5.29 -2.27
N PHE A 66 12.42 -4.92 -1.73
CA PHE A 66 12.77 -5.11 -0.32
C PHE A 66 11.76 -4.45 0.63
N TRP A 67 11.33 -3.22 0.35
CA TRP A 67 10.29 -2.55 1.13
C TRP A 67 8.92 -3.19 0.95
N GLY A 68 8.60 -3.65 -0.27
CA GLY A 68 7.40 -4.44 -0.53
C GLY A 68 7.36 -5.73 0.29
N ALA A 69 8.50 -6.42 0.45
CA ALA A 69 8.60 -7.61 1.29
C ALA A 69 8.39 -7.31 2.78
N MET A 70 8.69 -6.10 3.25
CA MET A 70 8.40 -5.63 4.62
C MET A 70 6.95 -5.15 4.82
N TYR A 71 6.06 -5.31 3.84
CA TYR A 71 4.66 -4.88 3.96
C TYR A 71 3.92 -5.53 5.13
N ILE A 72 4.07 -6.85 5.32
CA ILE A 72 3.37 -7.61 6.39
C ILE A 72 3.66 -7.01 7.78
N PRO A 73 4.92 -6.91 8.25
CA PRO A 73 5.20 -6.36 9.57
C PRO A 73 4.79 -4.88 9.71
N VAL A 74 4.90 -4.07 8.65
CA VAL A 74 4.49 -2.65 8.70
C VAL A 74 2.97 -2.51 8.88
N VAL A 75 2.18 -3.32 8.18
CA VAL A 75 0.71 -3.31 8.32
C VAL A 75 0.30 -3.83 9.68
N VAL A 76 0.97 -4.87 10.20
CA VAL A 76 0.73 -5.37 11.55
C VAL A 76 1.02 -4.29 12.59
N ALA A 77 2.12 -3.55 12.45
CA ALA A 77 2.44 -2.42 13.32
C ALA A 77 1.37 -1.32 13.26
N MET A 78 0.88 -0.97 12.06
CA MET A 78 -0.21 0.00 11.88
C MET A 78 -1.52 -0.47 12.52
N ALA A 79 -1.86 -1.75 12.40
CA ALA A 79 -3.04 -2.33 13.02
C ALA A 79 -2.93 -2.33 14.56
N ALA A 80 -1.75 -2.60 15.10
CA ALA A 80 -1.52 -2.61 16.54
C ALA A 80 -1.70 -1.24 17.22
N GLN A 81 -1.60 -0.14 16.47
CA GLN A 81 -1.86 1.21 16.99
C GLN A 81 -3.36 1.55 17.11
N GLN A 82 -4.26 0.70 16.62
CA GLN A 82 -5.69 0.95 16.67
C GLN A 82 -6.28 0.65 18.05
N ASN A 83 -7.06 1.58 18.61
CA ASN A 83 -7.69 1.41 19.93
C ASN A 83 -9.04 0.68 19.82
N VAL A 84 -9.00 -0.64 19.95
CA VAL A 84 -10.19 -1.51 19.86
C VAL A 84 -11.17 -1.28 21.01
N VAL A 85 -10.68 -0.95 22.21
CA VAL A 85 -11.54 -0.73 23.39
C VAL A 85 -12.41 0.52 23.18
N ALA A 86 -11.80 1.61 22.68
CA ALA A 86 -12.54 2.81 22.33
C ALA A 86 -13.58 2.55 21.23
N ALA A 87 -13.25 1.71 20.25
CA ALA A 87 -14.18 1.33 19.19
C ALA A 87 -15.40 0.56 19.72
N LEU A 88 -15.20 -0.37 20.65
CA LEU A 88 -16.28 -1.15 21.28
C LEU A 88 -17.14 -0.30 22.22
N HIS A 89 -16.54 0.66 22.92
CA HIS A 89 -17.28 1.61 23.77
C HIS A 89 -18.19 2.56 22.95
N GLY A 90 -18.01 2.65 21.63
CA GLY A 90 -18.93 3.34 20.72
C GLY A 90 -20.32 2.68 20.62
N GLY A 91 -20.52 1.52 21.26
CA GLY A 91 -21.80 0.84 21.36
C GLY A 91 -22.15 -0.06 20.17
N PRO A 92 -23.34 -0.70 20.18
CA PRO A 92 -23.73 -1.70 19.18
C PRO A 92 -23.81 -1.14 17.76
N VAL A 93 -24.16 0.14 17.63
CA VAL A 93 -24.29 0.84 16.35
C VAL A 93 -22.94 0.94 15.63
N ALA A 94 -21.84 1.16 16.37
CA ALA A 94 -20.50 1.23 15.78
C ALA A 94 -20.08 -0.10 15.16
N VAL A 95 -20.38 -1.22 15.82
CA VAL A 95 -20.07 -2.57 15.33
C VAL A 95 -20.90 -2.90 14.09
N LEU A 96 -22.20 -2.60 14.11
CA LEU A 96 -23.08 -2.81 12.96
C LEU A 96 -22.67 -1.95 11.75
N ALA A 97 -22.25 -0.70 11.97
CA ALA A 97 -21.75 0.17 10.91
C ALA A 97 -20.43 -0.34 10.31
N ALA A 98 -19.51 -0.83 11.14
CA ALA A 98 -18.24 -1.41 10.69
C ALA A 98 -18.48 -2.65 9.82
N ILE A 99 -19.25 -3.63 10.32
CA ILE A 99 -19.56 -4.85 9.57
C ILE A 99 -20.37 -4.52 8.31
N GLY A 100 -21.38 -3.66 8.43
CA GLY A 100 -22.23 -3.25 7.31
C GLY A 100 -21.43 -2.59 6.19
N SER A 101 -20.51 -1.66 6.51
CA SER A 101 -19.66 -1.01 5.51
C SER A 101 -18.71 -1.99 4.82
N VAL A 102 -18.11 -2.92 5.55
CA VAL A 102 -17.24 -3.97 4.98
C VAL A 102 -18.03 -4.86 4.01
N VAL A 103 -19.23 -5.30 4.41
CA VAL A 103 -20.09 -6.16 3.58
C VAL A 103 -20.53 -5.41 2.33
N ILE A 104 -20.99 -4.16 2.44
CA ILE A 104 -21.45 -3.37 1.29
C ILE A 104 -20.31 -3.11 0.31
N CYS A 105 -19.14 -2.66 0.79
CA CYS A 105 -17.98 -2.45 -0.07
C CYS A 105 -17.52 -3.75 -0.74
N GLY A 106 -17.46 -4.85 0.03
CA GLY A 106 -17.08 -6.17 -0.48
C GLY A 106 -18.04 -6.68 -1.56
N CYS A 107 -19.35 -6.60 -1.32
CA CYS A 107 -20.37 -6.95 -2.31
C CYS A 107 -20.27 -6.08 -3.57
N THR A 108 -20.03 -4.79 -3.42
CA THR A 108 -19.88 -3.86 -4.55
C THR A 108 -18.67 -4.23 -5.40
N ILE A 109 -17.51 -4.50 -4.78
CA ILE A 109 -16.30 -4.95 -5.48
C ILE A 109 -16.54 -6.30 -6.17
N ALA A 110 -17.20 -7.25 -5.50
CA ALA A 110 -17.50 -8.56 -6.06
C ALA A 110 -18.44 -8.46 -7.29
N LEU A 111 -19.43 -7.57 -7.27
CA LEU A 111 -20.32 -7.32 -8.41
C LEU A 111 -19.58 -6.68 -9.58
N ILE A 112 -18.72 -5.68 -9.31
CA ILE A 112 -17.91 -5.02 -10.35
C ILE A 112 -16.94 -6.03 -10.98
N SER A 113 -16.24 -6.80 -10.16
CA SER A 113 -15.26 -7.81 -10.60
C SER A 113 -15.89 -8.96 -11.39
N ARG A 114 -17.14 -9.35 -11.07
CA ARG A 114 -17.88 -10.35 -11.85
C ARG A 114 -18.32 -9.84 -13.22
N THR A 115 -18.62 -8.55 -13.34
CA THR A 115 -19.05 -7.93 -14.61
C THR A 115 -17.87 -7.61 -15.52
N HIS A 116 -16.72 -7.24 -14.94
CA HIS A 116 -15.48 -6.98 -15.67
C HIS A 116 -14.41 -7.98 -15.26
N LYS A 117 -14.26 -9.06 -16.04
CA LYS A 117 -13.09 -9.93 -15.94
C LYS A 117 -11.92 -9.19 -16.57
N GLY A 118 -11.12 -8.51 -15.75
CA GLY A 118 -9.88 -7.88 -16.21
C GLY A 118 -8.95 -8.94 -16.80
N GLU A 119 -8.37 -8.63 -17.96
CA GLU A 119 -7.30 -9.44 -18.55
C GLU A 119 -6.20 -9.66 -17.49
N GLN A 120 -5.79 -10.91 -17.26
CA GLN A 120 -4.72 -11.20 -16.31
C GLN A 120 -3.44 -10.55 -16.83
N LEU A 121 -2.86 -9.65 -16.02
CA LEU A 121 -1.52 -9.13 -16.28
C LEU A 121 -0.56 -10.33 -16.36
N PRO A 122 0.37 -10.36 -17.35
CA PRO A 122 1.35 -11.44 -17.45
C PRO A 122 2.07 -11.62 -16.11
N ASP A 123 2.23 -12.86 -15.68
CA ASP A 123 2.92 -13.18 -14.42
C ASP A 123 4.31 -12.52 -14.41
N GLU A 124 4.54 -11.60 -13.47
CA GLU A 124 5.91 -11.16 -13.21
C GLU A 124 6.70 -12.37 -12.70
N PRO A 125 7.91 -12.64 -13.24
CA PRO A 125 8.70 -13.80 -12.85
C PRO A 125 8.92 -13.76 -11.34
N VAL A 126 8.37 -14.78 -10.68
CA VAL A 126 8.41 -14.97 -9.24
C VAL A 126 9.83 -15.39 -8.85
N ASP A 127 10.76 -14.42 -8.79
CA ASP A 127 11.91 -14.55 -7.89
C ASP A 127 11.38 -14.33 -6.45
N SER A 128 10.58 -15.31 -6.04
CA SER A 128 10.10 -15.49 -4.69
C SER A 128 11.32 -15.60 -3.80
N VAL A 129 11.45 -14.60 -2.93
CA VAL A 129 12.09 -14.73 -1.63
C VAL A 129 11.61 -16.06 -1.04
N SER A 130 12.47 -17.08 -1.15
CA SER A 130 12.33 -18.34 -0.44
C SER A 130 12.43 -18.02 1.04
N ILE A 131 11.31 -17.64 1.64
CA ILE A 131 11.13 -17.70 3.09
C ILE A 131 11.13 -19.18 3.41
N THR A 132 12.33 -19.72 3.66
CA THR A 132 12.48 -21.01 4.33
C THR A 132 11.69 -20.92 5.63
N ALA A 133 10.57 -21.63 5.69
CA ALA A 133 9.83 -21.85 6.91
C ALA A 133 10.81 -22.31 8.01
N PRO A 134 10.70 -21.83 9.26
CA PRO A 134 11.40 -22.49 10.35
C PRO A 134 10.78 -23.89 10.45
N ALA A 135 11.59 -24.91 10.16
CA ALA A 135 11.20 -26.29 10.35
C ALA A 135 10.80 -26.48 11.82
N GLY A 136 9.50 -26.63 12.04
CA GLY A 136 8.98 -27.03 13.34
C GLY A 136 9.39 -28.46 13.65
N GLY A 137 9.79 -28.67 14.90
CA GLY A 137 9.65 -29.94 15.61
C GLY A 137 10.78 -30.93 15.41
N ARG A 138 11.75 -30.91 16.33
CA ARG A 138 11.85 -31.91 17.42
C ARG A 138 12.32 -31.23 18.69
#